data_AF-A0A091TV26-F1
#
_entry.id   AF-A0A091TV26-F1
#
_cell.length_a   1.000
_cell.length_b   1.000
_cell.length_c   1.000
_cell.angle_alpha   90.00
_cell.angle_beta   90.00
_cell.angle_gamma   90.00
#
_symmetry.space_group_name_H-M   'P 1'
#
loop_
_entity.id
_entity.type
_entity.pdbx_description
1 polymer ?
#
loop_
_entity_poly.entity_id
_entity_poly.type
_entity_poly.pdbx_seq_one_letter_code
_entity_poly.pdbx_strand_id
1 'polypeptide(L)'
;RDSFIANIAKDLGVSPSQLAARKARVVSEGNEQLFHLNQNTGVLMAKESLDREEICPQSDTCTLFFKIFFENPLQLVRGEVEVRDVNDNSPVFPEKEMVLEIPETTSPGSRFPLESAQDKDVGSNGLQNYSLGSNSHFSLALGTGKGGAKYVELVLQRQLDREEQRELNLLLTATDGGSPPRSGTAQVQIVVLD
;
A
#
# COMPACT_ATOMS: atom_id res chain seq x y z
N ARG A 1 20.36 11.54 0.91
CA ARG A 1 20.20 12.97 0.60
C ARG A 1 18.84 13.42 1.10
N ASP A 2 18.82 14.47 1.93
CA ASP A 2 17.57 15.09 2.37
C ASP A 2 16.80 15.67 1.17
N SER A 3 15.48 15.59 1.22
CA SER A 3 14.59 15.99 0.13
C SER A 3 13.99 17.37 0.39
N PHE A 4 13.99 18.25 -0.61
CA PHE A 4 13.37 19.57 -0.52
C PHE A 4 11.84 19.42 -0.32
N ILE A 5 11.27 20.16 0.65
CA ILE A 5 9.81 20.26 0.84
C ILE A 5 9.31 21.64 0.41
N ALA A 6 9.79 22.69 1.08
CA ALA A 6 9.28 24.06 0.92
C ALA A 6 10.31 25.12 1.31
N ASN A 7 10.07 26.36 0.90
CA ASN A 7 10.85 27.52 1.34
C ASN A 7 10.05 28.32 2.38
N ILE A 8 10.24 27.93 3.64
CA ILE A 8 9.58 28.54 4.80
C ILE A 8 9.90 30.02 4.94
N ALA A 9 11.14 30.45 4.66
CA ALA A 9 11.49 31.87 4.73
C ALA A 9 10.57 32.69 3.81
N LYS A 10 10.40 32.24 2.57
CA LYS A 10 9.52 32.88 1.60
C LYS A 10 8.06 32.81 2.03
N ASP A 11 7.59 31.64 2.47
CA ASP A 11 6.18 31.42 2.81
C ASP A 11 5.74 32.23 4.06
N LEU A 12 6.66 32.44 5.01
CA LEU A 12 6.42 33.26 6.21
C LEU A 12 6.78 34.74 6.01
N GLY A 13 7.31 35.13 4.85
CA GLY A 13 7.74 36.51 4.58
C GLY A 13 8.92 36.98 5.45
N VAL A 14 9.81 36.07 5.87
CA VAL A 14 10.98 36.36 6.70
C VAL A 14 12.27 36.09 5.94
N SER A 15 13.33 36.87 6.19
CA SER A 15 14.63 36.62 5.56
C SER A 15 15.37 35.47 6.24
N PRO A 16 16.28 34.75 5.54
CA PRO A 16 17.12 33.75 6.20
C PRO A 16 17.99 34.32 7.34
N SER A 17 18.43 35.57 7.23
CA SER A 17 19.12 36.26 8.32
C SER A 17 18.24 36.44 9.57
N GLN A 18 16.94 36.71 9.40
CA GLN A 18 15.98 36.76 10.52
C GLN A 18 15.74 35.38 11.12
N LEU A 19 15.67 34.32 10.30
CA LEU A 19 15.57 32.94 10.79
C LEU A 19 16.75 32.59 11.69
N ALA A 20 17.98 32.86 11.24
CA ALA A 20 19.18 32.60 12.01
C ALA A 20 19.27 33.46 13.28
N ALA A 21 18.96 34.76 13.19
CA ALA A 21 18.98 35.67 14.34
C ALA A 21 17.97 35.27 15.42
N ARG A 22 16.79 34.76 15.01
CA ARG A 22 15.75 34.24 15.91
C ARG A 22 15.89 32.75 16.21
N LYS A 23 17.04 32.13 15.89
CA LYS A 23 17.34 30.70 16.11
C LYS A 23 16.20 29.77 15.70
N ALA A 24 15.61 30.04 14.54
CA ALA A 24 14.43 29.33 14.06
C ALA A 24 14.70 27.83 13.93
N ARG A 25 13.89 27.00 14.59
CA ARG A 25 14.03 25.53 14.54
C ARG A 25 12.72 24.87 14.24
N VAL A 26 12.77 23.79 13.47
CA VAL A 26 11.60 22.93 13.22
C VAL A 26 11.58 21.79 14.24
N VAL A 27 10.39 21.48 14.74
CA VAL A 27 10.12 20.35 15.63
C VAL A 27 8.97 19.56 15.01
N SER A 28 9.19 18.29 14.70
CA SER A 28 8.13 17.39 14.25
C SER A 28 7.18 17.07 15.41
N GLU A 29 5.88 16.92 15.12
CA GLU A 29 4.95 16.39 16.10
C GLU A 29 5.09 14.86 16.17
N GLY A 30 5.78 14.36 17.19
CA GLY A 30 6.07 12.94 17.37
C GLY A 30 7.36 12.70 18.17
N ASN A 31 7.78 11.44 18.28
CA ASN A 31 9.02 11.07 18.97
C ASN A 31 10.26 11.18 18.06
N GLU A 32 10.07 11.32 16.75
CA GLU A 32 11.15 11.36 15.77
C GLU A 32 11.21 12.71 15.06
N GLN A 33 12.43 13.20 14.83
CA GLN A 33 12.66 14.39 14.02
C GLN A 33 12.63 13.99 12.53
N LEU A 34 11.54 14.34 11.86
CA LEU A 34 11.28 14.00 10.45
C LEU A 34 11.72 15.09 9.48
N PHE A 35 11.82 16.33 9.97
CA PHE A 35 12.10 17.51 9.14
C PHE A 35 13.32 18.29 9.64
N HIS A 36 14.01 18.95 8.73
CA HIS A 36 15.13 19.83 9.03
C HIS A 36 14.94 21.19 8.35
N LEU A 37 15.12 22.28 9.10
CA LEU A 37 15.08 23.64 8.58
C LEU A 37 16.50 24.18 8.44
N ASN A 38 16.92 24.47 7.22
CA ASN A 38 18.17 25.18 6.98
C ASN A 38 17.96 26.67 7.22
N GLN A 39 18.48 27.21 8.32
CA GLN A 39 18.33 28.61 8.69
C GLN A 39 18.98 29.59 7.69
N ASN A 40 20.02 29.16 6.97
CA ASN A 40 20.75 30.02 6.04
C ASN A 40 20.03 30.20 4.70
N THR A 41 19.19 29.23 4.32
CA THR A 41 18.43 29.26 3.06
C THR A 41 16.93 29.43 3.29
N GLY A 42 16.43 29.13 4.48
CA GLY A 42 15.01 29.07 4.82
C GLY A 42 14.28 27.85 4.28
N VAL A 43 15.03 26.85 3.79
CA VAL A 43 14.46 25.65 3.18
C VAL A 43 14.16 24.60 4.24
N LEU A 44 12.93 24.07 4.21
CA LEU A 44 12.52 22.88 4.93
C LEU A 44 12.82 21.65 4.09
N MET A 45 13.44 20.65 4.70
CA MET A 45 13.81 19.39 4.08
C MET A 45 13.26 18.22 4.88
N ALA A 46 12.86 17.17 4.18
CA ALA A 46 12.53 15.86 4.73
C ALA A 46 13.80 15.05 4.95
N LYS A 47 13.81 14.24 6.02
CA LYS A 47 14.80 13.18 6.21
C LYS A 47 14.66 12.15 5.07
N GLU A 48 15.78 11.56 4.66
CA GLU A 48 15.85 10.64 3.51
C GLU A 48 14.99 9.37 3.63
N SER A 49 14.60 8.96 4.83
CA SER A 49 13.92 7.68 5.11
C SER A 49 12.43 7.83 5.46
N LEU A 50 11.71 8.76 4.84
CA LEU A 50 10.26 8.86 5.05
C LEU A 50 9.54 7.79 4.25
N ASP A 51 9.35 6.63 4.88
CA ASP A 51 8.51 5.54 4.38
C ASP A 51 7.07 5.79 4.84
N ARG A 52 6.14 5.97 3.88
CA ARG A 52 4.74 6.30 4.20
C ARG A 52 4.06 5.12 4.89
N GLU A 53 4.35 3.90 4.45
CA GLU A 53 3.78 2.66 4.94
C GLU A 53 4.20 2.39 6.39
N GLU A 54 5.39 2.85 6.79
CA GLU A 54 5.82 2.81 8.20
C GLU A 54 5.18 3.91 9.06
N ILE A 55 5.05 5.13 8.52
CA ILE A 55 4.56 6.28 9.30
C ILE A 55 3.02 6.26 9.44
N CYS A 56 2.32 5.87 8.38
CA CYS A 56 0.87 5.90 8.25
C CYS A 56 0.34 4.55 7.72
N PRO A 57 0.54 3.44 8.46
CA PRO A 57 0.22 2.10 7.99
C PRO A 57 -1.27 2.00 7.63
N GLN A 58 -1.55 1.57 6.39
CA GLN A 58 -2.90 1.31 5.87
C GLN A 58 -3.90 2.48 6.04
N SER A 59 -3.40 3.71 6.16
CA SER A 59 -4.24 4.90 6.29
C SER A 59 -4.43 5.56 4.93
N ASP A 60 -5.68 5.84 4.54
CA ASP A 60 -6.01 6.52 3.28
C ASP A 60 -5.45 7.95 3.19
N THR A 61 -5.16 8.57 4.33
CA THR A 61 -4.53 9.90 4.42
C THR A 61 -3.31 9.82 5.31
N CYS A 62 -2.26 10.58 4.95
CA CYS A 62 -1.05 10.69 5.74
C CYS A 62 -0.63 12.15 5.83
N THR A 63 -0.81 12.75 7.01
CA THR A 63 -0.47 14.15 7.27
C THR A 63 0.47 14.23 8.45
N LEU A 64 1.65 14.82 8.21
CA LEU A 64 2.68 15.02 9.21
C LEU A 64 2.67 16.46 9.68
N PHE A 65 2.55 16.66 10.99
CA PHE A 65 2.52 18.00 11.58
C PHE A 65 3.91 18.40 12.08
N PHE A 66 4.21 19.69 11.96
CA PHE A 66 5.44 20.26 12.50
C PHE A 66 5.20 21.67 13.05
N LYS A 67 6.13 22.11 13.89
CA LYS A 67 6.15 23.44 14.48
C LYS A 67 7.46 24.11 14.16
N ILE A 68 7.40 25.37 13.75
CA ILE A 68 8.57 26.24 13.64
C ILE A 68 8.57 27.17 14.83
N PHE A 69 9.64 27.09 15.59
CA PHE A 69 9.85 27.86 16.81
C PHE A 69 10.87 28.95 16.55
N PHE A 70 10.51 30.19 16.92
CA PHE A 70 11.37 31.35 16.89
C PHE A 70 11.63 31.83 18.32
N GLU A 71 12.86 32.26 18.60
CA GLU A 71 13.27 32.88 19.85
C GLU A 71 13.22 34.41 19.77
N ASN A 72 12.96 35.04 20.93
CA ASN A 72 13.10 36.49 21.19
C ASN A 72 12.45 37.42 20.13
N PRO A 73 11.12 37.61 20.14
CA PRO A 73 10.15 37.00 21.04
C PRO A 73 9.79 35.58 20.64
N LEU A 74 9.30 34.81 21.61
CA LEU A 74 8.78 33.47 21.38
C LEU A 74 7.61 33.51 20.42
N GLN A 75 7.73 32.79 19.30
CA GLN A 75 6.67 32.62 18.32
C GLN A 75 6.69 31.18 17.81
N LEU A 76 5.50 30.62 17.64
CA LEU A 76 5.32 29.26 17.14
C LEU A 76 4.38 29.28 15.93
N VAL A 77 4.85 28.75 14.82
CA VAL A 77 4.05 28.57 13.61
C VAL A 77 3.84 27.07 13.41
N ARG A 78 2.58 26.66 13.23
CA ARG A 78 2.24 25.28 12.90
C ARG A 78 2.19 25.12 11.38
N GLY A 79 2.69 23.99 10.90
CA GLY A 79 2.60 23.59 9.51
C GLY A 79 2.28 22.11 9.42
N GLU A 80 1.83 21.71 8.24
CA GLU A 80 1.51 20.33 7.92
C GLU A 80 2.11 19.96 6.56
N VAL A 81 2.50 18.70 6.42
CA VAL A 81 2.98 18.10 5.17
C VAL A 81 2.07 16.92 4.88
N GLU A 82 1.36 16.97 3.75
CA GLU A 82 0.66 15.81 3.22
C GLU A 82 1.66 14.90 2.51
N VAL A 83 1.75 13.65 2.96
CA VAL A 83 2.57 12.62 2.33
C VAL A 83 1.69 11.85 1.35
N ARG A 84 2.08 11.89 0.07
CA ARG A 84 1.39 11.16 -0.98
C ARG A 84 1.97 9.76 -1.11
N ASP A 85 1.06 8.81 -1.29
CA ASP A 85 1.37 7.43 -1.62
C ASP A 85 1.98 7.32 -3.02
N VAL A 86 2.96 6.43 -3.16
CA VAL A 86 3.66 6.09 -4.40
C VAL A 86 3.55 4.59 -4.57
N ASN A 87 3.37 4.11 -5.79
CA ASN A 87 3.26 2.67 -6.07
C ASN A 87 4.62 1.96 -5.95
N ASP A 88 5.13 1.78 -4.73
CA ASP A 88 6.43 1.20 -4.42
C ASP A 88 6.36 -0.10 -3.60
N ASN A 89 5.15 -0.57 -3.27
CA ASN A 89 4.88 -1.96 -2.90
C ASN A 89 4.19 -2.71 -4.06
N SER A 90 4.19 -4.04 -3.98
CA SER A 90 3.46 -4.89 -4.91
C SER A 90 2.48 -5.72 -4.10
N PRO A 91 1.36 -6.18 -4.69
CA PRO A 91 0.52 -7.18 -4.05
C PRO A 91 1.32 -8.44 -3.71
N VAL A 92 1.16 -8.98 -2.50
CA VAL A 92 1.84 -10.20 -2.02
C VAL A 92 0.83 -11.16 -1.42
N PHE A 93 0.86 -12.42 -1.85
CA PHE A 93 0.12 -13.48 -1.19
C PHE A 93 0.89 -13.98 0.04
N PRO A 94 0.20 -14.23 1.18
CA PRO A 94 0.84 -14.79 2.37
C PRO A 94 1.48 -16.16 2.08
N GLU A 95 0.73 -17.04 1.39
CA GLU A 95 1.22 -18.31 0.88
C GLU A 95 1.45 -18.27 -0.63
N LYS A 96 2.60 -18.81 -1.09
CA LYS A 96 2.91 -18.90 -2.53
C LYS A 96 2.19 -20.05 -3.21
N GLU A 97 1.70 -21.01 -2.45
CA GLU A 97 0.96 -22.18 -2.92
C GLU A 97 -0.22 -22.43 -2.00
N MET A 98 -1.41 -22.57 -2.59
CA MET A 98 -2.66 -22.84 -1.90
C MET A 98 -3.20 -24.18 -2.38
N VAL A 99 -3.38 -25.12 -1.47
CA VAL A 99 -3.90 -26.46 -1.80
C VAL A 99 -5.39 -26.52 -1.48
N LEU A 100 -6.19 -26.89 -2.47
CA LEU A 100 -7.62 -27.15 -2.34
C LEU A 100 -7.90 -28.61 -2.68
N GLU A 101 -8.57 -29.31 -1.77
CA GLU A 101 -9.07 -30.66 -2.02
C GLU A 101 -10.57 -30.58 -2.35
N ILE A 102 -10.94 -30.97 -3.57
CA ILE A 102 -12.31 -30.81 -4.08
C ILE A 102 -12.83 -32.17 -4.56
N PRO A 103 -13.93 -32.70 -4.00
CA PRO A 103 -14.57 -33.91 -4.51
C PRO A 103 -15.04 -33.75 -5.95
N GLU A 104 -14.88 -34.79 -6.78
CA GLU A 104 -15.36 -34.77 -8.16
C GLU A 104 -16.89 -34.64 -8.28
N THR A 105 -17.59 -35.08 -7.24
CA THR A 105 -19.03 -34.95 -7.09
C THR A 105 -19.50 -33.52 -6.80
N THR A 106 -18.57 -32.56 -6.65
CA THR A 106 -18.90 -31.16 -6.39
C THR A 106 -19.67 -30.55 -7.55
N SER A 107 -20.81 -29.94 -7.24
CA SER A 107 -21.67 -29.33 -8.26
C SER A 107 -21.06 -28.03 -8.82
N PRO A 108 -21.17 -27.79 -10.15
CA PRO A 108 -20.87 -26.49 -10.73
C PRO A 108 -21.65 -25.36 -10.03
N GLY A 109 -21.01 -24.20 -9.89
CA GLY A 109 -21.48 -23.06 -9.12
C GLY A 109 -20.96 -23.02 -7.68
N SER A 110 -20.35 -24.11 -7.19
CA SER A 110 -19.69 -24.13 -5.88
C SER A 110 -18.55 -23.13 -5.80
N ARG A 111 -18.41 -22.48 -4.64
CA ARG A 111 -17.46 -21.39 -4.38
C ARG A 111 -16.47 -21.77 -3.29
N PHE A 112 -15.21 -21.45 -3.52
CA PHE A 112 -14.10 -21.72 -2.61
C PHE A 112 -13.37 -20.41 -2.32
N PRO A 113 -13.46 -19.86 -1.10
CA PRO A 113 -12.67 -18.70 -0.72
C PRO A 113 -11.18 -18.98 -0.89
N LEU A 114 -10.46 -18.04 -1.51
CA LEU A 114 -9.01 -18.08 -1.61
C LEU A 114 -8.40 -17.04 -0.68
N GLU A 115 -7.16 -17.27 -0.26
CA GLU A 115 -6.44 -16.27 0.49
C GLU A 115 -6.13 -15.06 -0.40
N SER A 116 -6.43 -13.87 0.13
CA SER A 116 -6.32 -12.63 -0.62
C SER A 116 -4.91 -12.06 -0.50
N ALA A 117 -4.33 -11.63 -1.63
CA ALA A 117 -3.12 -10.83 -1.63
C ALA A 117 -3.26 -9.56 -0.77
N GLN A 118 -2.16 -9.14 -0.17
CA GLN A 118 -2.05 -7.92 0.63
C GLN A 118 -1.18 -6.92 -0.11
N ASP A 119 -1.59 -5.66 -0.09
CA ASP A 119 -0.81 -4.55 -0.61
C ASP A 119 -0.73 -3.48 0.48
N LYS A 120 0.45 -2.89 0.64
CA LYS A 120 0.68 -1.85 1.65
C LYS A 120 0.30 -0.46 1.15
N ASP A 121 0.28 -0.29 -0.18
CA ASP A 121 -0.09 0.94 -0.83
C ASP A 121 -1.61 1.16 -0.72
N VAL A 122 -2.03 2.43 -0.71
CA VAL A 122 -3.44 2.80 -0.52
C VAL A 122 -4.09 3.37 -1.78
N GLY A 123 -5.41 3.50 -1.75
CA GLY A 123 -6.16 4.09 -2.85
C GLY A 123 -6.00 3.31 -4.16
N SER A 124 -5.58 3.99 -5.23
CA SER A 124 -5.39 3.38 -6.55
C SER A 124 -4.15 2.50 -6.64
N ASN A 125 -3.12 2.76 -5.84
CA ASN A 125 -1.87 2.00 -5.86
C ASN A 125 -1.96 0.70 -5.07
N GLY A 126 -2.97 0.56 -4.20
CA GLY A 126 -3.25 -0.74 -3.58
C GLY A 126 -3.87 -1.75 -4.54
N LEU A 127 -4.02 -2.99 -4.07
CA LEU A 127 -4.64 -4.11 -4.77
C LEU A 127 -5.97 -3.73 -5.47
N GLN A 128 -6.02 -3.92 -6.79
CA GLN A 128 -7.22 -3.61 -7.57
C GLN A 128 -7.96 -4.81 -8.13
N ASN A 129 -7.24 -5.82 -8.60
CA ASN A 129 -7.84 -6.90 -9.37
C ASN A 129 -7.16 -8.25 -9.12
N TYR A 130 -7.87 -9.31 -9.47
CA TYR A 130 -7.32 -10.66 -9.57
C TYR A 130 -7.61 -11.25 -10.95
N SER A 131 -6.70 -12.09 -11.43
CA SER A 131 -6.89 -12.91 -12.62
C SER A 131 -6.40 -14.32 -12.36
N LEU A 132 -6.97 -15.26 -13.09
CA LEU A 132 -6.66 -16.68 -12.98
C LEU A 132 -6.12 -17.16 -14.33
N GLY A 133 -5.09 -18.00 -14.30
CA GLY A 133 -4.56 -18.65 -15.48
C GLY A 133 -5.66 -19.38 -16.27
N SER A 134 -5.53 -19.36 -17.60
CA SER A 134 -6.49 -20.00 -18.52
C SER A 134 -6.74 -21.46 -18.14
N ASN A 135 -8.01 -21.82 -17.96
CA ASN A 135 -8.43 -23.17 -17.61
C ASN A 135 -9.91 -23.39 -18.00
N SER A 136 -10.37 -24.64 -17.97
CA SER A 136 -11.73 -25.04 -18.38
C SER A 136 -12.72 -25.21 -17.22
N HIS A 137 -12.24 -25.37 -15.98
CA HIS A 137 -13.06 -25.81 -14.85
C HIS A 137 -13.42 -24.70 -13.87
N PHE A 138 -12.64 -23.62 -13.79
CA PHE A 138 -12.74 -22.61 -12.75
C PHE A 138 -12.71 -21.19 -13.30
N SER A 139 -13.46 -20.31 -12.63
CA SER A 139 -13.39 -18.87 -12.79
C SER A 139 -13.20 -18.19 -11.43
N LEU A 140 -13.02 -16.87 -11.42
CA LEU A 140 -12.97 -16.08 -10.19
C LEU A 140 -14.28 -15.33 -9.98
N ALA A 141 -14.73 -15.27 -8.74
CA ALA A 141 -15.66 -14.27 -8.25
C ALA A 141 -14.91 -13.32 -7.32
N LEU A 142 -15.00 -12.03 -7.61
CA LEU A 142 -14.42 -10.97 -6.79
C LEU A 142 -15.50 -10.33 -5.95
N GLY A 143 -15.17 -10.00 -4.71
CA GLY A 143 -16.04 -9.24 -3.84
C GLY A 143 -15.27 -8.21 -3.03
N THR A 144 -16.01 -7.29 -2.44
CA THR A 144 -15.47 -6.27 -1.54
C THR A 144 -16.12 -6.44 -0.17
N GLY A 145 -15.30 -6.74 0.83
CA GLY A 145 -15.72 -6.87 2.21
C GLY A 145 -15.97 -5.52 2.88
N LYS A 146 -16.29 -5.56 4.17
CA LYS A 146 -16.41 -4.35 5.00
C LYS A 146 -15.06 -3.65 5.06
N GLY A 147 -15.04 -2.33 4.88
CA GLY A 147 -13.81 -1.53 4.88
C GLY A 147 -13.03 -1.54 3.56
N GLY A 148 -13.62 -2.00 2.45
CA GLY A 148 -13.01 -1.91 1.13
C GLY A 148 -12.03 -3.04 0.78
N ALA A 149 -11.77 -3.96 1.71
CA ALA A 149 -10.89 -5.11 1.49
C ALA A 149 -11.45 -6.01 0.37
N LYS A 150 -10.67 -6.20 -0.69
CA LYS A 150 -11.03 -7.08 -1.81
C LYS A 150 -10.76 -8.53 -1.42
N TYR A 151 -11.70 -9.41 -1.72
CA TYR A 151 -11.53 -10.85 -1.55
C TYR A 151 -11.85 -11.57 -2.86
N VAL A 152 -11.34 -12.79 -2.98
CA VAL A 152 -11.45 -13.61 -4.18
C VAL A 152 -11.91 -15.02 -3.82
N GLU A 153 -12.85 -15.52 -4.61
CA GLU A 153 -13.36 -16.89 -4.51
C GLU A 153 -13.16 -17.58 -5.85
N LEU A 154 -12.71 -18.83 -5.81
CA LEU A 154 -12.70 -19.73 -6.96
C LEU A 154 -14.11 -20.28 -7.16
N VAL A 155 -14.61 -20.28 -8.39
CA VAL A 155 -15.95 -20.78 -8.73
C VAL A 155 -15.83 -21.93 -9.71
N LEU A 156 -16.35 -23.11 -9.34
CA LEU A 156 -16.39 -24.27 -10.22
C LEU A 156 -17.40 -24.03 -11.34
N GLN A 157 -16.96 -24.09 -12.60
CA GLN A 157 -17.78 -23.88 -13.80
C GLN A 157 -18.18 -25.19 -14.47
N ARG A 158 -17.33 -26.22 -14.37
CA ARG A 158 -17.56 -27.54 -14.95
C ARG A 158 -17.27 -28.60 -13.91
N GLN A 159 -18.01 -29.70 -13.94
CA GLN A 159 -17.77 -30.81 -13.03
C GLN A 159 -16.33 -31.31 -13.19
N LEU A 160 -15.76 -31.79 -12.09
CA LEU A 160 -14.44 -32.40 -12.07
C LEU A 160 -14.60 -33.90 -12.33
N ASP A 161 -13.56 -34.51 -12.87
CA ASP A 161 -13.46 -35.94 -13.10
C ASP A 161 -12.04 -36.32 -12.72
N ARG A 162 -11.90 -37.12 -11.66
CA ARG A 162 -10.60 -37.51 -11.14
C ARG A 162 -9.88 -38.48 -12.07
N GLU A 163 -10.62 -39.31 -12.81
CA GLU A 163 -10.04 -40.22 -13.81
C GLU A 163 -9.51 -39.45 -15.03
N GLU A 164 -10.15 -38.33 -15.40
CA GLU A 164 -9.67 -37.43 -16.46
C GLU A 164 -8.46 -36.60 -15.99
N GLN A 165 -8.59 -35.91 -14.85
CA GLN A 165 -7.55 -35.02 -14.33
C GLN A 165 -7.55 -34.97 -12.79
N ARG A 166 -6.58 -35.66 -12.18
CA ARG A 166 -6.43 -35.73 -10.72
C ARG A 166 -5.98 -34.44 -10.04
N GLU A 167 -5.21 -33.62 -10.76
CA GLU A 167 -4.66 -32.38 -10.22
C GLU A 167 -4.74 -31.25 -11.24
N LEU A 168 -5.13 -30.05 -10.78
CA LEU A 168 -5.10 -28.83 -11.57
C LEU A 168 -4.20 -27.80 -10.88
N ASN A 169 -3.31 -27.20 -11.65
CA ASN A 169 -2.40 -26.16 -11.18
C ASN A 169 -2.74 -24.84 -11.87
N LEU A 170 -3.37 -23.93 -11.13
CA LEU A 170 -3.81 -22.62 -11.64
C LEU A 170 -2.95 -21.50 -11.06
N LEU A 171 -2.50 -20.58 -11.91
CA LEU A 171 -1.77 -19.39 -11.46
C LEU A 171 -2.78 -18.29 -11.11
N LEU A 172 -2.85 -17.91 -9.84
CA LEU A 172 -3.58 -16.74 -9.38
C LEU A 172 -2.66 -15.52 -9.42
N THR A 173 -3.11 -14.44 -10.04
CA THR A 173 -2.37 -13.17 -10.14
C THR A 173 -3.19 -12.05 -9.53
N ALA A 174 -2.61 -11.36 -8.55
CA ALA A 174 -3.12 -10.11 -7.99
C ALA A 174 -2.42 -8.92 -8.67
N THR A 175 -3.16 -7.87 -8.99
CA THR A 175 -2.62 -6.68 -9.66
C THR A 175 -3.14 -5.42 -8.98
N ASP A 176 -2.24 -4.47 -8.74
CA ASP A 176 -2.57 -3.14 -8.24
C ASP A 176 -3.18 -2.25 -9.35
N GLY A 177 -3.43 -0.98 -9.04
CA GLY A 177 -3.91 0.02 -10.00
C GLY A 177 -2.91 1.12 -10.29
N GLY A 178 -1.65 0.95 -9.89
CA GLY A 178 -0.62 1.95 -10.09
C GLY A 178 -0.17 2.06 -11.54
N SER A 179 0.71 3.03 -11.81
CA SER A 179 1.28 3.27 -13.14
C SER A 179 2.80 3.41 -13.06
N PRO A 180 3.58 2.40 -13.47
CA PRO A 180 3.14 1.11 -14.04
C PRO A 180 2.46 0.21 -12.99
N PRO A 181 1.58 -0.71 -13.42
CA PRO A 181 0.95 -1.66 -12.52
C PRO A 181 1.96 -2.70 -12.04
N ARG A 182 1.83 -3.14 -10.79
CA ARG A 182 2.63 -4.22 -10.20
C ARG A 182 1.71 -5.37 -9.78
N SER A 183 2.30 -6.54 -9.72
CA SER A 183 1.56 -7.79 -9.54
C SER A 183 2.29 -8.74 -8.60
N GLY A 184 1.50 -9.55 -7.90
CA GLY A 184 1.94 -10.73 -7.16
C GLY A 184 1.25 -11.99 -7.67
N THR A 185 1.88 -13.14 -7.48
CA THR A 185 1.32 -14.42 -7.93
C THR A 185 1.35 -15.47 -6.83
N ALA A 186 0.39 -16.40 -6.88
CA ALA A 186 0.36 -17.60 -6.08
C ALA A 186 -0.14 -18.77 -6.95
N GLN A 187 0.34 -19.97 -6.64
CA GLN A 187 -0.09 -21.21 -7.25
C GLN A 187 -1.30 -21.74 -6.49
N VAL A 188 -2.39 -22.08 -7.17
CA VAL A 188 -3.53 -22.79 -6.60
C VAL A 188 -3.47 -24.22 -7.13
N GLN A 189 -3.12 -25.16 -6.25
CA GLN A 189 -3.14 -26.59 -6.53
C GLN A 189 -4.49 -27.15 -6.12
N ILE A 190 -5.18 -27.79 -7.05
CA ILE A 190 -6.48 -28.41 -6.82
C ILE A 190 -6.29 -29.91 -6.94
N VAL A 191 -6.50 -30.62 -5.84
CA VAL A 191 -6.48 -32.08 -5.77
C VAL A 191 -7.91 -32.58 -5.86
N VAL A 192 -8.21 -33.36 -6.89
CA VAL A 192 -9.55 -33.92 -7.09
C VAL A 192 -9.69 -35.19 -6.26
N LEU A 193 -10.68 -35.19 -5.36
CA LEU A 193 -11.01 -36.36 -4.53
C LEU A 193 -12.08 -37.21 -5.22
N ASP A 194 -12.09 -38.50 -4.87
CA ASP A 194 -13.18 -39.47 -5.18
C ASP A 194 -14.50 -39.02 -4.52
#